data_AF-A0A5E4LD24-F1
#
_entry.id   AF-A0A5E4LD24-F1
#
_cell.length_a   1.000
_cell.length_b   1.000
_cell.length_c   1.000
_cell.angle_alpha   90.00
_cell.angle_beta   90.00
_cell.angle_gamma   90.00
#
_symmetry.space_group_name_H-M   'P 1'
#
loop_
_entity.id
_entity.type
_entity.pdbx_description
1 polymer ?
#
loop_
_entity_poly.entity_id
_entity_poly.type
_entity_poly.pdbx_seq_one_letter_code
_entity_poly.pdbx_strand_id
1 'polypeptide(L)'
;MHGPGYDIITYKLVESDYTRVFAGVMYMEIETSAKANSVKSNFRAAFKELKKIPLTDRFKIDCTMAVALGHDPKKLLHKPAQSWHEKKVNDGEYESAASIAVEYGLGDKKVKAAALQAYDEEMKIDMNDKDEPEFKGLEIAEKYGLGNERIRAAALKTYEYLMGYWVRAYGSAAELAIKYGLGEEKIKNAVGEHYSAAILRKHYSDAEKIAEKYGLCADEKKAFALKVYDELMKNCIYEGRYSRAAEIAEKYGLGKDKIKAAAMAEYNSIIVTGHLSSFAAEKVAKKYGLSEDETKAAVRKAYDSFLECKQYSDAEKIYEKYKYLKFNATD
;
A
#
# COMPACT_ATOMS: atom_id res chain seq x y z
N MET A 1 -21.82 -62.19 -32.26
CA MET A 1 -21.71 -60.87 -32.91
C MET A 1 -22.06 -59.82 -31.86
N HIS A 2 -21.06 -59.28 -31.17
CA HIS A 2 -21.23 -58.15 -30.24
C HIS A 2 -20.93 -56.86 -31.01
N GLY A 3 -21.88 -55.93 -31.02
CA GLY A 3 -21.66 -54.58 -31.56
C GLY A 3 -20.79 -53.74 -30.63
N PRO A 4 -20.17 -52.65 -31.13
CA PRO A 4 -19.30 -51.81 -30.33
C PRO A 4 -20.10 -51.06 -29.26
N GLY A 5 -19.70 -51.24 -28.00
CA GLY A 5 -20.19 -50.44 -26.87
C GLY A 5 -19.64 -49.03 -26.94
N TYR A 6 -20.50 -48.04 -26.77
CA TYR A 6 -20.11 -46.65 -26.55
C TYR A 6 -19.92 -46.43 -25.05
N ASP A 7 -18.74 -45.98 -24.64
CA ASP A 7 -18.47 -45.58 -23.26
C ASP A 7 -19.17 -44.25 -22.97
N ILE A 8 -20.09 -44.27 -21.99
CA ILE A 8 -20.77 -43.08 -21.48
C ILE A 8 -19.86 -42.43 -20.43
N ILE A 9 -19.26 -41.29 -20.77
CA ILE A 9 -18.50 -40.48 -19.82
C ILE A 9 -19.49 -39.65 -18.99
N THR A 10 -19.78 -40.07 -17.76
CA THR A 10 -20.58 -39.31 -16.81
C THR A 10 -19.70 -38.32 -16.04
N TYR A 11 -19.81 -37.03 -16.37
CA TYR A 11 -19.23 -35.96 -15.55
C TYR A 11 -20.13 -35.66 -14.35
N LYS A 12 -19.55 -35.71 -13.15
CA LYS A 12 -20.22 -35.35 -11.89
C LYS A 12 -20.27 -33.83 -11.77
N LEU A 13 -21.30 -33.20 -12.33
CA LEU A 13 -21.54 -31.76 -12.22
C LEU A 13 -22.26 -31.44 -10.90
N VAL A 14 -21.75 -30.43 -10.19
CA VAL A 14 -22.32 -29.91 -8.93
C VAL A 14 -23.75 -29.38 -9.20
N GLU A 15 -24.71 -29.80 -8.36
CA GLU A 15 -26.14 -29.53 -8.53
C GLU A 15 -26.45 -28.04 -8.38
N SER A 16 -26.78 -27.39 -9.49
CA SER A 16 -27.58 -26.17 -9.54
C SER A 16 -28.86 -26.47 -10.32
N ASP A 17 -29.96 -25.77 -10.07
CA ASP A 17 -31.23 -26.02 -10.77
C ASP A 17 -31.11 -25.88 -12.30
N TYR A 18 -30.13 -25.12 -12.78
CA TYR A 18 -29.80 -24.97 -14.20
C TYR A 18 -29.21 -26.24 -14.81
N THR A 19 -28.46 -27.03 -14.03
CA THR A 19 -27.85 -28.29 -14.48
C THR A 19 -28.91 -29.35 -14.82
N ARG A 20 -30.06 -29.34 -14.12
CA ARG A 20 -31.18 -30.28 -14.37
C ARG A 20 -31.92 -30.02 -15.67
N VAL A 21 -32.16 -28.76 -16.03
CA VAL A 21 -32.77 -28.40 -17.32
C VAL A 21 -31.86 -28.82 -18.48
N PHE A 22 -30.53 -28.70 -18.29
CA PHE A 22 -29.55 -29.01 -19.32
C PHE A 22 -29.24 -30.51 -19.49
N ALA A 23 -29.17 -31.27 -18.40
CA ALA A 23 -29.02 -32.73 -18.47
C ALA A 23 -30.19 -33.37 -19.27
N GLY A 24 -31.40 -32.82 -19.14
CA GLY A 24 -32.57 -33.27 -19.91
C GLY A 24 -32.48 -33.01 -21.42
N VAL A 25 -31.74 -31.98 -21.87
CA VAL A 25 -31.55 -31.67 -23.29
C VAL A 25 -30.45 -32.53 -23.92
N MET A 26 -29.32 -32.75 -23.22
CA MET A 26 -28.26 -33.65 -23.72
C MET A 26 -28.69 -35.12 -23.76
N TYR A 27 -29.51 -35.58 -22.80
CA TYR A 27 -30.06 -36.94 -22.84
C TYR A 27 -31.01 -37.19 -24.02
N MET A 28 -31.55 -36.14 -24.66
CA MET A 28 -32.45 -36.29 -25.81
C MET A 28 -31.74 -36.53 -27.16
N GLU A 29 -30.43 -36.29 -27.28
CA GLU A 29 -29.70 -36.47 -28.56
C GLU A 29 -29.27 -37.93 -28.82
N ILE A 30 -29.38 -38.83 -27.84
CA ILE A 30 -28.92 -40.23 -27.99
C ILE A 30 -30.00 -41.16 -28.60
N GLU A 31 -31.27 -40.75 -28.69
CA GLU A 31 -32.34 -41.60 -29.26
C GLU A 31 -32.82 -41.17 -30.67
N THR A 32 -32.17 -41.74 -31.69
CA THR A 32 -32.64 -42.03 -33.07
C THR A 32 -33.28 -40.93 -33.95
N SER A 33 -32.92 -40.98 -35.24
CA SER A 33 -33.15 -40.00 -36.32
C SER A 33 -34.60 -39.67 -36.72
N ALA A 34 -35.62 -40.22 -36.04
CA ALA A 34 -37.03 -39.93 -36.35
C ALA A 34 -37.57 -38.64 -35.70
N LYS A 35 -36.82 -37.99 -34.79
CA LYS A 35 -37.28 -36.80 -34.03
C LYS A 35 -36.66 -35.47 -34.45
N ALA A 36 -36.05 -35.34 -35.63
CA ALA A 36 -35.39 -34.09 -36.04
C ALA A 36 -36.28 -32.83 -35.92
N ASN A 37 -37.59 -32.95 -36.14
CA ASN A 37 -38.54 -31.85 -35.97
C ASN A 37 -38.92 -31.56 -34.50
N SER A 38 -39.00 -32.58 -33.63
CA SER A 38 -39.24 -32.37 -32.19
C SER A 38 -37.99 -31.89 -31.46
N VAL A 39 -36.81 -32.31 -31.91
CA VAL A 39 -35.52 -31.78 -31.45
C VAL A 39 -35.42 -30.29 -31.79
N LYS A 40 -35.79 -29.88 -33.01
CA LYS A 40 -35.86 -28.44 -33.38
C LYS A 40 -36.84 -27.62 -32.54
N SER A 41 -38.02 -28.15 -32.20
CA SER A 41 -38.98 -27.43 -31.33
C SER A 41 -38.47 -27.32 -29.90
N ASN A 42 -37.85 -28.39 -29.37
CA ASN A 42 -37.27 -28.42 -28.04
C ASN A 42 -36.06 -27.49 -27.94
N PHE A 43 -35.25 -27.41 -29.00
CA PHE A 43 -34.15 -26.45 -29.08
C PHE A 43 -34.65 -25.01 -29.04
N ARG A 44 -35.71 -24.66 -29.78
CA ARG A 44 -36.31 -23.31 -29.72
C ARG A 44 -36.85 -22.97 -28.34
N ALA A 45 -37.49 -23.91 -27.66
CA ALA A 45 -38.01 -23.72 -26.31
C ALA A 45 -36.86 -23.54 -25.30
N ALA A 46 -35.85 -24.41 -25.32
CA ALA A 46 -34.65 -24.28 -24.50
C ALA A 46 -33.91 -22.96 -24.75
N PHE A 47 -33.79 -22.53 -26.02
CA PHE A 47 -33.18 -21.25 -26.37
C PHE A 47 -33.99 -20.04 -25.86
N LYS A 48 -35.32 -20.18 -25.73
CA LYS A 48 -36.21 -19.15 -25.18
C LYS A 48 -36.06 -19.05 -23.66
N GLU A 49 -35.88 -20.17 -22.97
CA GLU A 49 -35.57 -20.18 -21.52
C GLU A 49 -34.15 -19.67 -21.24
N LEU A 50 -33.16 -20.04 -22.05
CA LEU A 50 -31.80 -19.47 -22.00
C LEU A 50 -31.78 -17.95 -22.18
N LYS A 51 -32.75 -17.36 -22.91
CA LYS A 51 -32.88 -15.90 -23.04
C LYS A 51 -33.38 -15.21 -21.76
N LYS A 52 -33.95 -15.95 -20.82
CA LYS A 52 -34.39 -15.43 -19.51
C LYS A 52 -33.25 -15.41 -18.48
N ILE A 53 -32.19 -16.17 -18.73
CA ILE A 53 -30.99 -16.19 -17.89
C ILE A 53 -30.22 -14.87 -18.10
N PRO A 54 -29.72 -14.21 -17.04
CA PRO A 54 -28.83 -13.06 -17.18
C PRO A 54 -27.69 -13.36 -18.15
N LEU A 55 -27.34 -12.39 -19.00
CA LEU A 55 -26.34 -12.57 -20.06
C LEU A 55 -25.01 -13.12 -19.51
N THR A 56 -24.63 -12.71 -18.29
CA THR A 56 -23.42 -13.14 -17.57
C THR A 56 -23.42 -14.63 -17.24
N ASP A 57 -24.55 -15.17 -16.80
CA ASP A 57 -24.65 -16.59 -16.41
C ASP A 57 -24.79 -17.48 -17.64
N ARG A 58 -25.50 -16.98 -18.65
CA ARG A 58 -25.59 -17.61 -19.95
C ARG A 58 -24.21 -17.77 -20.60
N PHE A 59 -23.33 -16.79 -20.43
CA PHE A 59 -21.98 -16.82 -20.97
C PHE A 59 -21.14 -18.00 -20.45
N LYS A 60 -21.19 -18.26 -19.14
CA LYS A 60 -20.47 -19.38 -18.52
C LYS A 60 -21.01 -20.74 -18.98
N ILE A 61 -22.32 -20.84 -19.08
CA ILE A 61 -23.02 -22.04 -19.57
C ILE A 61 -22.63 -22.29 -21.04
N ASP A 62 -22.72 -21.28 -21.89
CA ASP A 62 -22.45 -21.42 -23.31
C ASP A 62 -20.94 -21.70 -23.58
N CYS A 63 -20.02 -21.15 -22.77
CA CYS A 63 -18.59 -21.52 -22.81
C CYS A 63 -18.37 -23.00 -22.50
N THR A 64 -18.95 -23.48 -21.40
CA THR A 64 -18.80 -24.87 -20.95
C THR A 64 -19.37 -25.84 -21.98
N MET A 65 -20.53 -25.50 -22.55
CA MET A 65 -21.15 -26.28 -23.62
C MET A 65 -20.35 -26.27 -24.92
N ALA A 66 -19.83 -25.11 -25.34
CA ALA A 66 -19.02 -25.02 -26.54
C ALA A 66 -17.81 -25.97 -26.44
N VAL A 67 -17.12 -25.98 -25.29
CA VAL A 67 -16.02 -26.92 -25.01
C VAL A 67 -16.51 -28.38 -25.03
N ALA A 68 -17.61 -28.68 -24.35
CA ALA A 68 -18.17 -30.04 -24.29
C ALA A 68 -18.57 -30.60 -25.68
N LEU A 69 -18.99 -29.72 -26.59
CA LEU A 69 -19.38 -30.05 -27.95
C LEU A 69 -18.19 -30.03 -28.95
N GLY A 70 -16.95 -29.82 -28.47
CA GLY A 70 -15.76 -29.75 -29.32
C GLY A 70 -15.69 -28.50 -30.20
N HIS A 71 -16.47 -27.47 -29.88
CA HIS A 71 -16.43 -26.19 -30.55
C HIS A 71 -15.49 -25.22 -29.83
N ASP A 72 -14.83 -24.35 -30.61
CA ASP A 72 -14.09 -23.22 -30.07
C ASP A 72 -15.08 -22.17 -29.52
N PRO A 73 -15.11 -21.92 -28.19
CA PRO A 73 -16.04 -20.97 -27.59
C PRO A 73 -15.91 -19.57 -28.19
N LYS A 74 -14.71 -19.17 -28.63
CA LYS A 74 -14.46 -17.84 -29.21
C LYS A 74 -15.27 -17.62 -30.49
N LYS A 75 -15.48 -18.67 -31.29
CA LYS A 75 -16.25 -18.59 -32.54
C LYS A 75 -17.75 -18.54 -32.29
N LEU A 76 -18.25 -19.33 -31.35
CA LEU A 76 -19.68 -19.38 -31.04
C LEU A 76 -20.16 -18.15 -30.28
N LEU A 77 -19.33 -17.61 -29.40
CA LEU A 77 -19.70 -16.53 -28.48
C LEU A 77 -19.32 -15.15 -28.98
N HIS A 78 -18.79 -15.02 -30.19
CA HIS A 78 -18.31 -13.74 -30.71
C HIS A 78 -19.37 -12.63 -30.66
N LYS A 79 -20.59 -12.89 -31.15
CA LYS A 79 -21.69 -11.90 -31.14
C LYS A 79 -22.19 -11.57 -29.72
N PRO A 80 -22.51 -12.56 -28.86
CA PRO A 80 -22.79 -12.28 -27.45
C PRO A 80 -21.69 -11.48 -26.76
N ALA A 81 -20.42 -11.74 -27.10
CA ALA A 81 -19.27 -11.12 -26.42
C ALA A 81 -19.11 -9.68 -26.86
N GLN A 82 -19.40 -9.37 -28.14
CA GLN A 82 -19.50 -7.99 -28.62
C GLN A 82 -20.58 -7.21 -27.86
N SER A 83 -21.78 -7.77 -27.71
CA SER A 83 -22.86 -7.10 -26.98
C SER A 83 -22.53 -6.92 -25.49
N TRP A 84 -21.87 -7.90 -24.87
CA TRP A 84 -21.46 -7.81 -23.46
C TRP A 84 -20.35 -6.77 -23.26
N HIS A 85 -19.35 -6.76 -24.14
CA HIS A 85 -18.32 -5.72 -24.20
C HIS A 85 -18.95 -4.32 -24.33
N GLU A 86 -19.84 -4.12 -25.30
CA GLU A 86 -20.51 -2.83 -25.53
C GLU A 86 -21.32 -2.39 -24.32
N LYS A 87 -22.04 -3.33 -23.68
CA LYS A 87 -22.72 -3.04 -22.42
C LYS A 87 -21.74 -2.55 -21.35
N LYS A 88 -20.61 -3.23 -21.15
CA LYS A 88 -19.61 -2.83 -20.14
C LYS A 88 -18.98 -1.47 -20.42
N VAL A 89 -18.72 -1.15 -21.69
CA VAL A 89 -18.28 0.20 -22.10
C VAL A 89 -19.33 1.26 -21.76
N ASN A 90 -20.61 0.97 -22.03
CA ASN A 90 -21.70 1.91 -21.74
C ASN A 90 -21.93 2.10 -20.22
N ASP A 91 -21.69 1.04 -19.43
CA ASP A 91 -21.81 1.07 -17.97
C ASP A 91 -20.58 1.73 -17.30
N GLY A 92 -19.55 2.14 -18.06
CA GLY A 92 -18.30 2.72 -17.54
C GLY A 92 -17.31 1.69 -16.97
N GLU A 93 -17.60 0.40 -17.10
CA GLU A 93 -16.76 -0.69 -16.62
C GLU A 93 -15.67 -1.08 -17.64
N TYR A 94 -14.79 -0.13 -17.95
CA TYR A 94 -13.85 -0.23 -19.06
C TYR A 94 -12.81 -1.36 -18.92
N GLU A 95 -12.32 -1.66 -17.70
CA GLU A 95 -11.36 -2.76 -17.49
C GLU A 95 -12.02 -4.14 -17.74
N SER A 96 -13.26 -4.31 -17.27
CA SER A 96 -14.08 -5.49 -17.56
C SER A 96 -14.30 -5.63 -19.07
N ALA A 97 -14.61 -4.53 -19.77
CA ALA A 97 -14.75 -4.54 -21.22
C ALA A 97 -13.46 -4.96 -21.93
N ALA A 98 -12.30 -4.42 -21.53
CA ALA A 98 -11.01 -4.80 -22.09
C ALA A 98 -10.69 -6.29 -21.87
N SER A 99 -10.98 -6.81 -20.67
CA SER A 99 -10.81 -8.24 -20.35
C SER A 99 -11.69 -9.15 -21.23
N ILE A 100 -12.97 -8.80 -21.42
CA ILE A 100 -13.89 -9.52 -22.33
C ILE A 100 -13.35 -9.51 -23.76
N ALA A 101 -12.84 -8.37 -24.23
CA ALA A 101 -12.30 -8.27 -25.59
C ALA A 101 -11.08 -9.19 -25.80
N VAL A 102 -10.20 -9.33 -24.81
CA VAL A 102 -9.05 -10.25 -24.85
C VAL A 102 -9.51 -11.70 -24.82
N GLU A 103 -10.35 -12.07 -23.85
CA GLU A 103 -10.80 -13.44 -23.63
C GLU A 103 -11.47 -14.02 -24.88
N TYR A 104 -12.35 -13.22 -25.51
CA TYR A 104 -13.15 -13.66 -26.65
C TYR A 104 -12.58 -13.26 -28.02
N GLY A 105 -11.38 -12.68 -28.06
CA GLY A 105 -10.71 -12.32 -29.32
C GLY A 105 -11.52 -11.32 -30.16
N LEU A 106 -12.06 -10.26 -29.54
CA LEU A 106 -12.88 -9.24 -30.22
C LEU A 106 -12.06 -8.25 -31.07
N GLY A 107 -10.75 -8.45 -31.15
CA GLY A 107 -9.80 -7.66 -31.93
C GLY A 107 -9.11 -6.57 -31.10
N ASP A 108 -7.83 -6.34 -31.41
CA ASP A 108 -6.94 -5.44 -30.67
C ASP A 108 -7.46 -4.01 -30.56
N LYS A 109 -8.21 -3.55 -31.57
CA LYS A 109 -8.82 -2.21 -31.56
C LYS A 109 -9.81 -2.06 -30.39
N LYS A 110 -10.64 -3.07 -30.11
CA LYS A 110 -11.60 -3.04 -29.00
C LYS A 110 -10.89 -3.13 -27.66
N VAL A 111 -9.91 -4.04 -27.54
CA VAL A 111 -9.07 -4.19 -26.33
C VAL A 111 -8.41 -2.85 -25.97
N LYS A 112 -7.69 -2.24 -26.91
CA LYS A 112 -6.96 -0.99 -26.67
C LYS A 112 -7.87 0.18 -26.38
N ALA A 113 -9.01 0.30 -27.05
CA ALA A 113 -9.96 1.38 -26.82
C ALA A 113 -10.55 1.32 -25.39
N ALA A 114 -11.01 0.14 -24.96
CA ALA A 114 -11.55 -0.03 -23.61
C ALA A 114 -10.45 0.12 -22.54
N ALA A 115 -9.27 -0.46 -22.74
CA ALA A 115 -8.16 -0.33 -21.80
C ALA A 115 -7.66 1.12 -21.66
N LEU A 116 -7.68 1.90 -22.75
CA LEU A 116 -7.34 3.32 -22.71
C LEU A 116 -8.35 4.12 -21.89
N GLN A 117 -9.66 3.86 -22.06
CA GLN A 117 -10.69 4.51 -21.23
C GLN A 117 -10.54 4.13 -19.75
N ALA A 118 -10.29 2.85 -19.44
CA ALA A 118 -10.04 2.39 -18.08
C ALA A 118 -8.85 3.12 -17.44
N TYR A 119 -7.75 3.21 -18.19
CA TYR A 119 -6.56 3.95 -17.78
C TYR A 119 -6.85 5.43 -17.54
N ASP A 120 -7.56 6.09 -18.45
CA ASP A 120 -7.85 7.52 -18.36
C ASP A 120 -8.73 7.84 -17.15
N GLU A 121 -9.70 6.99 -16.80
CA GLU A 121 -10.49 7.15 -15.57
C GLU A 121 -9.65 6.98 -14.29
N GLU A 122 -8.79 5.96 -14.22
CA GLU A 122 -7.86 5.76 -13.09
C GLU A 122 -6.89 6.94 -12.94
N MET A 123 -6.45 7.53 -14.05
CA MET A 123 -5.58 8.70 -14.02
C MET A 123 -6.27 9.98 -13.53
N LYS A 124 -7.61 10.02 -13.46
CA LYS A 124 -8.35 11.16 -12.88
C LYS A 124 -8.56 11.07 -11.36
N ILE A 125 -8.42 9.88 -10.77
CA ILE A 125 -8.56 9.67 -9.31
C ILE A 125 -7.64 10.64 -8.55
N ASP A 126 -8.18 11.38 -7.59
CA ASP A 126 -7.38 12.23 -6.71
C ASP A 126 -6.81 11.38 -5.59
N MET A 127 -5.49 11.16 -5.63
CA MET A 127 -4.79 10.32 -4.65
C MET A 127 -4.80 10.92 -3.23
N ASN A 128 -5.29 12.16 -3.05
CA ASN A 128 -5.46 12.78 -1.74
C ASN A 128 -6.77 12.37 -1.05
N ASP A 129 -7.73 11.80 -1.79
CA ASP A 129 -8.93 11.25 -1.17
C ASP A 129 -8.56 10.01 -0.36
N LYS A 130 -8.78 10.09 0.97
CA LYS A 130 -8.36 9.05 1.91
C LYS A 130 -9.22 7.80 1.83
N ASP A 131 -10.40 7.93 1.24
CA ASP A 131 -11.39 6.85 1.14
C ASP A 131 -11.31 6.14 -0.22
N GLU A 132 -10.50 6.64 -1.16
CA GLU A 132 -10.40 6.05 -2.50
C GLU A 132 -9.38 4.89 -2.60
N PRO A 133 -9.72 3.88 -3.44
CA PRO A 133 -9.11 2.56 -3.40
C PRO A 133 -7.80 2.49 -4.17
N GLU A 134 -7.22 1.28 -4.17
CA GLU A 134 -6.04 0.87 -4.94
C GLU A 134 -5.99 1.51 -6.34
N PHE A 135 -4.97 2.33 -6.62
CA PHE A 135 -4.75 2.88 -7.95
C PHE A 135 -4.27 1.79 -8.92
N LYS A 136 -5.05 1.52 -9.98
CA LYS A 136 -4.80 0.42 -10.94
C LYS A 136 -4.25 0.89 -12.28
N GLY A 137 -4.09 2.19 -12.49
CA GLY A 137 -3.64 2.73 -13.77
C GLY A 137 -2.34 2.11 -14.30
N LEU A 138 -1.39 1.78 -13.41
CA LEU A 138 -0.14 1.12 -13.79
C LEU A 138 -0.36 -0.33 -14.24
N GLU A 139 -1.14 -1.11 -13.49
CA GLU A 139 -1.48 -2.49 -13.83
C GLU A 139 -2.19 -2.55 -15.19
N ILE A 140 -3.18 -1.68 -15.42
CA ILE A 140 -3.90 -1.59 -16.69
C ILE A 140 -2.94 -1.27 -17.84
N ALA A 141 -2.05 -0.28 -17.66
CA ALA A 141 -1.10 0.13 -18.70
C ALA A 141 -0.13 -1.01 -19.09
N GLU A 142 0.37 -1.77 -18.12
CA GLU A 142 1.23 -2.94 -18.35
C GLU A 142 0.45 -4.10 -19.00
N LYS A 143 -0.68 -4.48 -18.40
CA LYS A 143 -1.52 -5.62 -18.82
C LYS A 143 -1.97 -5.52 -20.27
N TYR A 144 -2.31 -4.32 -20.73
CA TYR A 144 -2.82 -4.11 -22.09
C TYR A 144 -1.80 -3.43 -23.04
N GLY A 145 -0.56 -3.21 -22.60
CA GLY A 145 0.51 -2.66 -23.43
C GLY A 145 0.18 -1.28 -24.02
N LEU A 146 -0.25 -0.33 -23.18
CA LEU A 146 -0.70 1.01 -23.60
C LEU A 146 0.43 1.99 -24.01
N GLY A 147 1.67 1.49 -24.08
CA GLY A 147 2.86 2.24 -24.45
C GLY A 147 3.66 2.77 -23.27
N ASN A 148 4.98 2.92 -23.47
CA ASN A 148 5.93 3.28 -22.41
C ASN A 148 5.63 4.62 -21.74
N GLU A 149 5.12 5.59 -22.50
CA GLU A 149 4.76 6.91 -21.96
C GLU A 149 3.67 6.81 -20.88
N ARG A 150 2.60 6.06 -21.16
CA ARG A 150 1.49 5.84 -20.21
C ARG A 150 1.92 5.01 -19.00
N ILE A 151 2.73 3.97 -19.22
CA ILE A 151 3.31 3.16 -18.14
C ILE A 151 4.13 4.06 -17.22
N ARG A 152 4.99 4.93 -17.79
CA ARG A 152 5.82 5.86 -16.99
C ARG A 152 4.98 6.88 -16.24
N ALA A 153 3.95 7.45 -16.87
CA ALA A 153 3.04 8.39 -16.21
C ALA A 153 2.28 7.74 -15.04
N ALA A 154 1.80 6.50 -15.23
CA ALA A 154 1.13 5.76 -14.16
C ALA A 154 2.08 5.39 -13.03
N ALA A 155 3.30 4.95 -13.36
CA ALA A 155 4.33 4.65 -12.37
C ALA A 155 4.71 5.88 -11.56
N LEU A 156 4.77 7.07 -12.19
CA LEU A 156 4.99 8.33 -11.48
C LEU A 156 3.84 8.62 -10.49
N LYS A 157 2.59 8.49 -10.92
CA LYS A 157 1.44 8.70 -10.05
C LYS A 157 1.39 7.70 -8.89
N THR A 158 1.68 6.42 -9.14
CA THR A 158 1.81 5.40 -8.08
C THR A 158 2.96 5.73 -7.12
N TYR A 159 4.11 6.20 -7.62
CA TYR A 159 5.23 6.64 -6.78
C TYR A 159 4.79 7.75 -5.82
N GLU A 160 4.11 8.77 -6.34
CA GLU A 160 3.65 9.92 -5.55
C GLU A 160 2.67 9.49 -4.45
N TYR A 161 1.75 8.57 -4.77
CA TYR A 161 0.87 7.97 -3.77
C TYR A 161 1.62 7.22 -2.66
N LEU A 162 2.57 6.35 -3.04
CA LEU A 162 3.35 5.58 -2.07
C LEU A 162 4.18 6.49 -1.15
N MET A 163 4.67 7.63 -1.68
CA MET A 163 5.43 8.63 -0.91
C MET A 163 4.54 9.49 0.00
N GLY A 164 3.30 9.79 -0.40
CA GLY A 164 2.41 10.65 0.37
C GLY A 164 1.69 9.94 1.52
N TYR A 165 1.31 8.68 1.34
CA TYR A 165 0.30 8.07 2.20
C TYR A 165 0.87 7.16 3.30
N TRP A 166 1.94 6.40 3.00
CA TRP A 166 2.39 5.34 3.90
C TRP A 166 3.89 5.39 4.16
N VAL A 167 4.29 5.70 5.41
CA VAL A 167 5.68 5.65 5.87
C VAL A 167 6.32 4.24 5.75
N ARG A 168 5.50 3.20 5.48
CA ARG A 168 5.97 1.83 5.23
C ARG A 168 6.16 1.51 3.74
N ALA A 169 5.66 2.36 2.84
CA ALA A 169 5.68 2.13 1.40
C ALA A 169 6.87 2.77 0.68
N TYR A 170 7.74 3.51 1.37
CA TYR A 170 8.92 4.14 0.77
C TYR A 170 9.86 3.14 0.10
N GLY A 171 9.98 1.93 0.64
CA GLY A 171 10.71 0.83 0.00
C GLY A 171 10.13 0.45 -1.36
N SER A 172 8.82 0.27 -1.43
CA SER A 172 8.10 -0.01 -2.67
C SER A 172 8.20 1.16 -3.67
N ALA A 173 8.16 2.40 -3.19
CA ALA A 173 8.34 3.59 -4.03
C ALA A 173 9.74 3.63 -4.67
N ALA A 174 10.79 3.28 -3.91
CA ALA A 174 12.15 3.21 -4.44
C ALA A 174 12.29 2.12 -5.51
N GLU A 175 11.76 0.92 -5.26
CA GLU A 175 11.76 -0.19 -6.22
C GLU A 175 11.00 0.17 -7.50
N LEU A 176 9.86 0.83 -7.36
CA LEU A 176 9.06 1.34 -8.48
C LEU A 176 9.85 2.37 -9.30
N ALA A 177 10.50 3.33 -8.64
CA ALA A 177 11.28 4.37 -9.31
C ALA A 177 12.46 3.78 -10.11
N ILE A 178 13.11 2.72 -9.59
CA ILE A 178 14.14 1.97 -10.31
C ILE A 178 13.53 1.22 -11.49
N LYS A 179 12.47 0.44 -11.27
CA LYS A 179 11.84 -0.41 -12.29
C LYS A 179 11.43 0.39 -13.54
N TYR A 180 10.89 1.59 -13.37
CA TYR A 180 10.38 2.41 -14.47
C TYR A 180 11.26 3.61 -14.85
N GLY A 181 12.47 3.71 -14.30
CA GLY A 181 13.39 4.80 -14.63
C GLY A 181 12.80 6.19 -14.36
N LEU A 182 12.19 6.38 -13.19
CA LEU A 182 11.54 7.65 -12.82
C LEU A 182 12.54 8.78 -12.51
N GLY A 183 13.84 8.47 -12.48
CA GLY A 183 14.94 9.42 -12.27
C GLY A 183 15.65 9.21 -10.94
N GLU A 184 16.95 9.53 -10.90
CA GLU A 184 17.81 9.35 -9.73
C GLU A 184 17.29 10.11 -8.51
N GLU A 185 16.77 11.32 -8.70
CA GLU A 185 16.21 12.13 -7.60
C GLU A 185 15.07 11.42 -6.87
N LYS A 186 14.15 10.78 -7.61
CA LYS A 186 13.02 10.05 -7.01
C LYS A 186 13.49 8.79 -6.28
N ILE A 187 14.46 8.08 -6.86
CA ILE A 187 15.08 6.93 -6.18
C ILE A 187 15.72 7.40 -4.86
N LYS A 188 16.57 8.43 -4.91
CA LYS A 188 17.25 8.99 -3.74
C LYS A 188 16.28 9.48 -2.68
N ASN A 189 15.21 10.17 -3.08
CA ASN A 189 14.19 10.66 -2.18
C ASN A 189 13.48 9.50 -1.45
N ALA A 190 12.95 8.51 -2.18
CA ALA A 190 12.28 7.36 -1.58
C ALA A 190 13.20 6.52 -0.68
N VAL A 191 14.46 6.30 -1.10
CA VAL A 191 15.46 5.61 -0.29
C VAL A 191 15.78 6.39 0.98
N GLY A 192 15.93 7.71 0.87
CA GLY A 192 16.15 8.61 1.99
C GLY A 192 15.03 8.55 3.02
N GLU A 193 13.78 8.66 2.58
CA GLU A 193 12.61 8.55 3.46
C GLU A 193 12.51 7.16 4.10
N HIS A 194 12.79 6.08 3.34
CA HIS A 194 12.79 4.73 3.86
C HIS A 194 13.85 4.54 4.97
N TYR A 195 15.06 5.04 4.73
CA TYR A 195 16.17 5.00 5.68
C TYR A 195 15.88 5.84 6.93
N SER A 196 15.43 7.09 6.75
CA SER A 196 15.02 7.98 7.85
C SER A 196 13.89 7.38 8.67
N ALA A 197 12.91 6.74 8.05
CA ALA A 197 11.82 6.08 8.75
C ALA A 197 12.29 4.88 9.61
N ALA A 198 13.30 4.13 9.16
CA ALA A 198 13.91 3.06 9.94
C ALA A 198 14.67 3.61 11.17
N ILE A 199 15.44 4.69 10.99
CA ILE A 199 16.10 5.42 12.09
C ILE A 199 15.06 5.95 13.07
N LEU A 200 13.99 6.55 12.57
CA LEU A 200 12.84 7.07 13.34
C LEU A 200 11.98 5.96 13.97
N ARG A 201 12.27 4.67 13.75
CA ARG A 201 11.72 3.55 14.54
C ARG A 201 12.75 2.80 15.41
N LYS A 202 14.02 3.24 15.40
CA LYS A 202 15.17 2.61 16.08
C LYS A 202 15.51 1.26 15.46
N HIS A 203 15.04 1.00 14.25
CA HIS A 203 15.31 -0.19 13.48
C HIS A 203 16.65 -0.02 12.74
N TYR A 204 17.74 0.18 13.49
CA TYR A 204 19.02 0.52 12.89
C TYR A 204 19.60 -0.60 12.01
N SER A 205 19.29 -1.86 12.33
CA SER A 205 19.68 -3.01 11.49
C SER A 205 19.00 -2.93 10.11
N ASP A 206 17.70 -2.60 10.08
CA ASP A 206 16.98 -2.41 8.82
C ASP A 206 17.49 -1.18 8.06
N ALA A 207 17.83 -0.10 8.77
CA ALA A 207 18.46 1.08 8.16
C ALA A 207 19.77 0.69 7.45
N GLU A 208 20.67 -0.08 8.09
CA GLU A 208 21.90 -0.51 7.45
C GLU A 208 21.66 -1.42 6.23
N LYS A 209 20.67 -2.34 6.29
CA LYS A 209 20.28 -3.14 5.12
C LYS A 209 19.77 -2.28 3.96
N ILE A 210 18.98 -1.23 4.25
CA ILE A 210 18.51 -0.27 3.25
C ILE A 210 19.72 0.45 2.64
N ALA A 211 20.63 0.94 3.47
CA ALA A 211 21.83 1.62 2.99
C ALA A 211 22.72 0.73 2.12
N GLU A 212 22.91 -0.53 2.50
CA GLU A 212 23.67 -1.50 1.70
C GLU A 212 22.97 -1.79 0.37
N LYS A 213 21.67 -2.10 0.40
CA LYS A 213 20.87 -2.41 -0.80
C LYS A 213 20.91 -1.30 -1.84
N TYR A 214 20.88 -0.04 -1.42
CA TYR A 214 20.83 1.12 -2.31
C TYR A 214 22.16 1.87 -2.42
N GLY A 215 23.24 1.37 -1.83
CA GLY A 215 24.57 1.95 -1.95
C GLY A 215 24.75 3.33 -1.30
N LEU A 216 24.06 3.62 -0.19
CA LEU A 216 24.17 4.92 0.49
C LEU A 216 25.57 5.12 1.09
N CYS A 217 26.22 6.23 0.73
CA CYS A 217 27.53 6.57 1.27
C CYS A 217 27.42 7.13 2.71
N ALA A 218 28.55 7.25 3.40
CA ALA A 218 28.58 7.74 4.79
C ALA A 218 27.97 9.15 4.94
N ASP A 219 28.21 10.05 3.98
CA ASP A 219 27.69 11.41 4.02
C ASP A 219 26.17 11.46 3.84
N GLU A 220 25.61 10.60 3.00
CA GLU A 220 24.16 10.48 2.81
C GLU A 220 23.48 9.91 4.06
N LYS A 221 24.04 8.84 4.64
CA LYS A 221 23.55 8.29 5.91
C LYS A 221 23.53 9.38 6.99
N LYS A 222 24.60 10.18 7.06
CA LYS A 222 24.73 11.29 8.00
C LYS A 222 23.70 12.39 7.75
N ALA A 223 23.46 12.75 6.49
CA ALA A 223 22.47 13.75 6.11
C ALA A 223 21.04 13.32 6.48
N PHE A 224 20.67 12.07 6.21
CA PHE A 224 19.35 11.53 6.59
C PHE A 224 19.18 11.40 8.11
N ALA A 225 20.23 10.98 8.82
CA ALA A 225 20.23 10.95 10.29
C ALA A 225 20.08 12.36 10.88
N LEU A 226 20.73 13.36 10.29
CA LEU A 226 20.59 14.76 10.68
C LEU A 226 19.16 15.28 10.49
N LYS A 227 18.50 14.95 9.37
CA LYS A 227 17.09 15.27 9.15
C LYS A 227 16.20 14.71 10.28
N VAL A 228 16.39 13.42 10.61
CA VAL A 228 15.61 12.77 11.69
C VAL A 228 15.89 13.40 13.05
N TYR A 229 17.15 13.76 13.32
CA TYR A 229 17.53 14.50 14.52
C TYR A 229 16.77 15.82 14.62
N ASP A 230 16.78 16.63 13.56
CA ASP A 230 16.14 17.95 13.55
C ASP A 230 14.61 17.83 13.70
N GLU A 231 13.98 16.81 13.12
CA GLU A 231 12.54 16.52 13.30
C GLU A 231 12.18 16.15 14.75
N LEU A 232 13.01 15.35 15.41
CA LEU A 232 12.83 14.99 16.82
C LEU A 232 13.01 16.19 17.74
N MET A 233 13.99 17.06 17.45
CA MET A 233 14.23 18.27 18.22
C MET A 233 13.10 19.30 18.07
N LYS A 234 12.49 19.42 16.88
CA LYS A 234 11.38 20.34 16.62
C LYS A 234 10.07 19.90 17.26
N ASN A 235 9.77 18.60 17.24
CA ASN A 235 8.49 18.08 17.69
C ASN A 235 8.54 17.62 19.16
N CYS A 236 8.51 18.58 20.09
CA CYS A 236 8.78 18.42 21.51
C CYS A 236 7.65 17.78 22.36
N ILE A 237 6.51 17.44 21.76
CA ILE A 237 5.27 17.14 22.51
C ILE A 237 5.29 15.75 23.17
N TYR A 238 6.13 14.82 22.71
CA TYR A 238 6.12 13.43 23.21
C TYR A 238 7.40 13.09 23.96
N GLU A 239 7.24 12.38 25.08
CA GLU A 239 8.32 11.88 25.93
C GLU A 239 9.37 11.06 25.15
N GLY A 240 10.65 11.21 25.52
CA GLY A 240 11.76 10.41 25.01
C GLY A 240 12.27 10.76 23.60
N ARG A 241 11.72 11.80 22.95
CA ARG A 241 12.20 12.26 21.63
C ARG A 241 13.60 12.87 21.67
N TYR A 242 13.94 13.63 22.71
CA TYR A 242 15.25 14.26 22.82
C TYR A 242 16.34 13.24 23.18
N SER A 243 16.06 12.31 24.09
CA SER A 243 16.95 11.18 24.38
C SER A 243 17.30 10.41 23.11
N ARG A 244 16.28 10.16 22.28
CA ARG A 244 16.45 9.53 20.97
C ARG A 244 17.26 10.39 19.99
N ALA A 245 17.03 11.70 19.95
CA ALA A 245 17.83 12.59 19.12
C ALA A 245 19.32 12.53 19.52
N ALA A 246 19.63 12.51 20.82
CA ALA A 246 20.98 12.33 21.31
C ALA A 246 21.59 10.99 20.87
N GLU A 247 20.84 9.87 20.96
CA GLU A 247 21.27 8.55 20.46
C GLU A 247 21.58 8.56 18.96
N ILE A 248 20.75 9.22 18.15
CA ILE A 248 20.99 9.36 16.70
C ILE A 248 22.25 10.20 16.45
N ALA A 249 22.40 11.32 17.15
CA ALA A 249 23.57 12.19 17.02
C ALA A 249 24.88 11.48 17.37
N GLU A 250 24.86 10.65 18.40
CA GLU A 250 25.99 9.81 18.80
C GLU A 250 26.27 8.73 17.76
N LYS A 251 25.26 7.92 17.40
CA LYS A 251 25.41 6.79 16.48
C LYS A 251 25.91 7.19 15.09
N TYR A 252 25.45 8.32 14.58
CA TYR A 252 25.77 8.80 13.23
C TYR A 252 26.84 9.90 13.23
N GLY A 253 27.49 10.16 14.37
CA GLY A 253 28.59 11.13 14.45
C GLY A 253 28.20 12.54 14.01
N LEU A 254 27.03 13.03 14.42
CA LEU A 254 26.50 14.35 14.05
C LEU A 254 27.20 15.51 14.78
N GLY A 255 28.06 15.22 15.76
CA GLY A 255 28.86 16.19 16.51
C GLY A 255 28.45 16.28 17.98
N LYS A 256 29.44 16.57 18.84
CA LYS A 256 29.26 16.64 20.30
C LYS A 256 28.21 17.67 20.71
N ASP A 257 28.16 18.81 20.01
CA ASP A 257 27.21 19.88 20.31
C ASP A 257 25.76 19.44 20.12
N LYS A 258 25.47 18.64 19.08
CA LYS A 258 24.12 18.10 18.83
C LYS A 258 23.72 17.04 19.87
N ILE A 259 24.66 16.19 20.27
CA ILE A 259 24.44 15.23 21.37
C ILE A 259 24.09 16.00 22.65
N LYS A 260 24.89 17.01 22.99
CA LYS A 260 24.72 17.83 24.19
C LYS A 260 23.42 18.62 24.17
N ALA A 261 23.09 19.25 23.04
CA ALA A 261 21.85 20.02 22.89
C ALA A 261 20.60 19.13 23.09
N ALA A 262 20.59 17.94 22.51
CA ALA A 262 19.49 16.99 22.70
C ALA A 262 19.45 16.44 24.14
N ALA A 263 20.60 16.13 24.74
CA ALA A 263 20.67 15.69 26.14
C ALA A 263 20.17 16.77 27.11
N MET A 264 20.54 18.05 26.90
CA MET A 264 20.02 19.17 27.68
C MET A 264 18.52 19.36 27.50
N ALA A 265 18.00 19.19 26.28
CA ALA A 265 16.56 19.28 26.03
C ALA A 265 15.78 18.15 26.75
N GLU A 266 16.29 16.91 26.73
CA GLU A 266 15.71 15.80 27.50
C GLU A 266 15.77 16.08 29.01
N TYR A 267 16.92 16.53 29.51
CA TYR A 267 17.13 16.86 30.92
C TYR A 267 16.13 17.91 31.40
N ASN A 268 16.00 19.01 30.66
CA ASN A 268 15.03 20.07 30.94
C ASN A 268 13.60 19.54 30.91
N SER A 269 13.25 18.74 29.91
CA SER A 269 11.91 18.14 29.78
C SER A 269 11.54 17.29 31.00
N ILE A 270 12.45 16.43 31.46
CA ILE A 270 12.22 15.57 32.64
C ILE A 270 11.99 16.40 33.91
N ILE A 271 12.73 17.50 34.09
CA ILE A 271 12.58 18.36 35.28
C ILE A 271 11.26 19.13 35.21
N VAL A 272 10.93 19.75 34.07
CA VAL A 272 9.73 20.57 33.89
C VAL A 272 8.44 19.75 33.94
N THR A 273 8.47 18.49 33.50
CA THR A 273 7.30 17.60 33.58
C THR A 273 7.06 17.03 34.99
N GLY A 274 7.91 17.33 35.96
CA GLY A 274 7.73 16.87 37.33
C GLY A 274 7.98 15.37 37.53
N HIS A 275 8.55 14.67 36.54
CA HIS A 275 9.00 13.27 36.66
C HIS A 275 10.29 13.13 37.50
N LEU A 276 10.37 13.91 38.58
CA LEU A 276 11.50 14.01 39.51
C LEU A 276 11.74 12.72 40.30
N SER A 277 10.78 11.79 40.31
CA SER A 277 10.85 10.52 41.05
C SER A 277 11.83 9.50 40.47
N SER A 278 12.40 9.71 39.28
CA SER A 278 12.91 8.60 38.44
C SER A 278 14.43 8.49 38.26
N PHE A 279 15.27 9.33 38.87
CA PHE A 279 16.71 9.45 38.54
C PHE A 279 16.98 9.68 37.04
N ALA A 280 15.96 9.92 36.20
CA ALA A 280 16.10 9.94 34.75
C ALA A 280 16.94 11.14 34.29
N ALA A 281 16.72 12.32 34.88
CA ALA A 281 17.51 13.51 34.61
C ALA A 281 19.01 13.27 34.94
N GLU A 282 19.32 12.71 36.11
CA GLU A 282 20.69 12.37 36.50
C GLU A 282 21.31 11.32 35.57
N LYS A 283 20.54 10.31 35.13
CA LYS A 283 20.98 9.32 34.14
C LYS A 283 21.32 9.99 32.80
N VAL A 284 20.50 10.94 32.33
CA VAL A 284 20.76 11.70 31.10
C VAL A 284 22.04 12.54 31.26
N ALA A 285 22.17 13.28 32.37
CA ALA A 285 23.34 14.09 32.66
C ALA A 285 24.62 13.26 32.71
N LYS A 286 24.59 12.12 33.41
CA LYS A 286 25.73 11.20 33.49
C LYS A 286 26.04 10.54 32.14
N LYS A 287 25.02 10.05 31.42
CA LYS A 287 25.19 9.36 30.12
C LYS A 287 25.84 10.27 29.10
N TYR A 288 25.41 11.53 29.02
CA TYR A 288 25.88 12.46 27.98
C TYR A 288 26.89 13.50 28.50
N GLY A 289 27.39 13.33 29.73
CA GLY A 289 28.44 14.17 30.31
C GLY A 289 28.05 15.64 30.45
N LEU A 290 26.82 15.93 30.89
CA LEU A 290 26.40 17.29 31.21
C LEU A 290 27.17 17.77 32.45
N SER A 291 27.68 19.01 32.39
CA SER A 291 28.44 19.57 33.50
C SER A 291 27.54 19.92 34.69
N GLU A 292 28.15 20.06 35.87
CA GLU A 292 27.44 20.48 37.08
C GLU A 292 26.80 21.88 36.89
N ASP A 293 27.47 22.81 36.21
CA ASP A 293 26.93 24.15 35.95
C ASP A 293 25.72 24.11 35.01
N GLU A 294 25.73 23.25 34.00
CA GLU A 294 24.61 23.09 33.08
C GLU A 294 23.39 22.48 33.77
N THR A 295 23.61 21.46 34.61
CA THR A 295 22.54 20.83 35.37
C THR A 295 21.95 21.80 36.40
N LYS A 296 22.80 22.59 37.09
CA LYS A 296 22.36 23.69 37.97
C LYS A 296 21.50 24.72 37.25
N ALA A 297 21.95 25.22 36.11
CA ALA A 297 21.22 26.22 35.34
C ALA A 297 19.84 25.71 34.89
N ALA A 298 19.78 24.45 34.45
CA ALA A 298 18.53 23.78 34.07
C ALA A 298 17.56 23.62 35.26
N VAL A 299 18.06 23.14 36.41
CA VAL A 299 17.29 22.99 37.65
C VAL A 299 16.72 24.34 38.10
N ARG A 300 17.54 25.40 38.12
CA ARG A 300 17.11 26.74 38.50
C ARG A 300 16.01 27.26 37.58
N LYS A 301 16.19 27.15 36.26
CA LYS A 301 15.20 27.58 35.27
C LYS A 301 13.85 26.88 35.46
N ALA A 302 13.85 25.57 35.74
CA ALA A 302 12.63 24.84 35.98
C ALA A 302 11.96 25.26 37.30
N TYR A 303 12.74 25.42 38.37
CA TYR A 303 12.26 25.93 39.65
C TYR A 303 11.56 27.29 39.49
N ASP A 304 12.22 28.25 38.84
CA ASP A 304 11.68 29.59 38.59
C ASP A 304 10.39 29.53 37.76
N SER A 305 10.34 28.68 36.73
CA SER A 305 9.13 28.47 35.92
C SER A 305 7.96 27.92 36.73
N PHE A 306 8.18 26.99 37.66
CA PHE A 306 7.13 26.51 38.56
C PHE A 306 6.64 27.60 39.52
N LEU A 307 7.54 28.47 40.00
CA LEU A 307 7.15 29.62 40.83
C LEU A 307 6.29 30.63 40.04
N GLU A 308 6.69 30.96 38.82
CA GLU A 308 5.94 31.85 37.91
C GLU A 308 4.52 31.30 37.63
N CYS A 309 4.41 29.99 37.43
CA CYS A 309 3.14 29.29 37.24
C CYS A 309 2.35 29.04 38.55
N LYS A 310 2.83 29.54 39.71
CA LYS A 310 2.24 29.32 41.04
C LYS A 310 2.10 27.83 41.42
N GLN A 311 2.95 26.97 40.88
CA GLN A 311 3.03 25.54 41.15
C GLN A 311 4.04 25.25 42.29
N TYR A 312 3.79 25.83 43.47
CA TYR A 312 4.74 25.84 44.59
C TYR A 312 5.15 24.44 45.08
N SER A 313 4.24 23.47 45.05
CA SER A 313 4.55 22.09 45.46
C SER A 313 5.59 21.43 44.55
N ASP A 314 5.55 21.71 43.25
CA ASP A 314 6.52 21.14 42.31
C ASP A 314 7.87 21.87 42.39
N ALA A 315 7.85 23.20 42.61
CA ALA A 315 9.05 23.97 42.93
C ALA A 315 9.75 23.43 44.20
N GLU A 316 9.00 23.18 45.27
CA GLU A 316 9.52 22.60 46.52
C GLU A 316 10.15 21.22 46.29
N LYS A 317 9.51 20.33 45.50
CA LYS A 317 10.09 19.03 45.14
C LYS A 317 11.43 19.17 44.40
N ILE A 318 11.55 20.13 43.49
CA ILE A 318 12.82 20.42 42.81
C ILE A 318 13.87 20.89 43.81
N TYR A 319 13.51 21.86 44.65
CA TYR A 319 14.41 22.39 45.67
C TYR A 319 14.92 21.30 46.60
N GLU A 320 14.03 20.52 47.20
CA GLU A 320 14.41 19.45 48.12
C GLU A 320 15.28 18.38 47.45
N LYS A 321 14.96 18.02 46.21
CA LYS A 321 15.75 17.05 45.46
C LYS A 321 17.15 17.57 45.13
N TYR A 322 17.28 18.83 44.73
CA TYR A 322 18.52 19.38 44.18
C TYR A 322 19.22 20.38 45.10
N LYS A 323 18.83 20.52 46.36
CA LYS A 323 19.46 21.44 47.34
C LYS A 323 20.97 21.22 47.51
N TYR A 324 21.46 20.00 47.27
CA TYR A 324 22.89 19.69 47.29
C TYR A 324 23.69 20.45 46.22
N LEU A 325 23.03 20.90 45.16
CA LEU A 325 23.64 21.72 44.10
C LEU A 325 23.85 23.19 44.54
N LYS A 326 23.47 23.59 45.76
CA LYS A 326 23.69 24.94 46.30
C LYS A 326 23.18 26.08 45.38
N PHE A 327 22.02 25.92 44.75
CA PHE A 327 21.37 27.03 44.06
C PHE A 327 20.51 27.79 45.09
N ASN A 328 20.91 29.01 45.45
CA ASN A 328 20.24 29.79 46.50
C ASN A 328 18.83 30.17 46.06
N ALA A 329 17.79 29.76 46.79
CA ALA A 329 16.38 30.08 46.48
C ALA A 329 15.99 31.55 46.76
N THR A 330 16.93 32.38 47.24
CA THR A 330 16.67 33.68 47.87
C THR A 330 17.13 34.91 47.08
N ASP A 331 17.53 34.75 45.82
CA ASP A 331 17.74 35.86 44.86
C ASP A 331 16.54 35.95 43.92
#